data_AF-A0AAV2FU69-F1
#
_entry.id   AF-A0AAV2FU69-F1
#
_cell.length_a   1.000
_cell.length_b   1.000
_cell.length_c   1.000
_cell.angle_alpha   90.00
_cell.angle_beta   90.00
_cell.angle_gamma   90.00
#
_symmetry.space_group_name_H-M   'P 1'
#
loop_
_entity.id
_entity.type
_entity.pdbx_description
1 polymer ?
#
loop_
_entity_poly.entity_id
_entity_poly.type
_entity_poly.pdbx_seq_one_letter_code
_entity_poly.pdbx_strand_id
1 'polypeptide(L)'
;MGGHSHMNCWEDACYREAKNQKLEIEDPDAGCPGSDDGWNSAAKPNSDLVLDPTDQGEKIVFPWMGLVANIKTVVKNGKPVGESGSKLRDEFIRKGYNPMRVHALWDWKGHSGFAIVEFKKSWEGYRDALKFDKDFALMGCGKADDFSSLVKHEERLFGWIARDDEYQSTDVIGAYLRKKTDLKSLSDIVADGERKDSKLVSSLQDELTVKHGHLMEMETKYKEASVSIIELVSQKDAMIVSYNEEIRKMQQIVHNDFNKILVEHQRAKHELEARRTELEQSEKQLREREAHNENEIKKLHQQKEMNKRAILEQRNADEQLFNLAQEHQRAKEALHKKVIELQTQLDAKQALELEIEQRKGALQVLEHLEEGESPEIREMKEKLEEKEDELEYLFALNQTLMTKNEKVEQELGAGRKELINGFQGMVAAGRATIGLRKALRGKSKLSTEEAELWHLKEDREATVVEGVEYILRIWKRLK
;
A
#
# COMPACT_ATOMS: atom_id res chain seq x y z
N MET A 1 -6.80 10.09 -4.78
CA MET A 1 -7.54 11.32 -4.41
C MET A 1 -7.70 12.15 -5.67
N GLY A 2 -8.91 12.55 -6.05
CA GLY A 2 -9.11 13.48 -7.18
C GLY A 2 -10.32 13.26 -8.12
N GLY A 3 -11.20 12.28 -7.88
CA GLY A 3 -12.31 11.98 -8.81
C GLY A 3 -13.74 12.23 -8.29
N HIS A 4 -13.94 12.39 -6.98
CA HIS A 4 -15.28 12.37 -6.36
C HIS A 4 -15.91 13.76 -6.14
N SER A 5 -15.25 14.85 -6.53
CA SER A 5 -15.74 16.21 -6.23
C SER A 5 -16.56 16.86 -7.35
N HIS A 6 -16.54 16.32 -8.57
CA HIS A 6 -17.17 17.00 -9.71
C HIS A 6 -18.61 16.56 -10.01
N MET A 7 -18.98 15.35 -9.59
CA MET A 7 -20.31 14.77 -9.84
C MET A 7 -21.37 15.30 -8.87
N ASN A 8 -20.97 15.64 -7.64
CA ASN A 8 -21.87 16.22 -6.63
C ASN A 8 -22.26 17.67 -6.93
N CYS A 9 -21.50 18.42 -7.73
CA CYS A 9 -21.82 19.82 -8.05
C CYS A 9 -22.96 19.95 -9.07
N TRP A 10 -23.08 18.99 -9.99
CA TRP A 10 -24.15 18.99 -11.00
C TRP A 10 -25.48 18.50 -10.42
N GLU A 11 -25.46 17.48 -9.56
CA GLU A 11 -26.67 17.01 -8.87
C GLU A 11 -27.20 18.08 -7.90
N ASP A 12 -26.33 18.76 -7.14
CA ASP A 12 -26.74 19.87 -6.27
C ASP A 12 -27.24 21.08 -7.07
N ALA A 13 -26.66 21.35 -8.25
CA ALA A 13 -27.12 22.43 -9.12
C ALA A 13 -28.51 22.11 -9.69
N CYS A 14 -28.73 20.89 -10.20
CA CYS A 14 -30.04 20.47 -10.69
C CYS A 14 -31.10 20.40 -9.57
N TYR A 15 -30.73 19.97 -8.35
CA TYR A 15 -31.65 19.94 -7.21
C TYR A 15 -31.99 21.35 -6.70
N ARG A 16 -31.03 22.29 -6.71
CA ARG A 16 -31.28 23.71 -6.39
C ARG A 16 -32.09 24.42 -7.47
N GLU A 17 -31.88 24.08 -8.74
CA GLU A 17 -32.62 24.64 -9.87
C GLU A 17 -34.07 24.12 -9.90
N ALA A 18 -34.28 22.84 -9.60
CA ALA A 18 -35.62 22.25 -9.38
C ALA A 18 -36.32 22.81 -8.12
N LYS A 19 -35.57 23.10 -7.05
CA LYS A 19 -36.11 23.73 -5.84
C LYS A 19 -36.39 25.23 -6.01
N ASN A 20 -35.62 25.93 -6.86
CA ASN A 20 -35.85 27.33 -7.21
C ASN A 20 -36.95 27.52 -8.26
N GLN A 21 -37.23 26.50 -9.08
CA GLN A 21 -38.47 26.41 -9.89
C GLN A 21 -39.71 26.03 -9.05
N LYS A 22 -39.53 25.74 -7.76
CA LYS A 22 -40.61 25.52 -6.79
C LYS A 22 -41.09 26.83 -6.14
N LEU A 23 -40.73 27.98 -6.70
CA LEU A 23 -41.35 29.28 -6.41
C LEU A 23 -42.40 29.57 -7.50
N GLU A 24 -43.61 29.82 -7.02
CA GLU A 24 -44.79 30.31 -7.76
C GLU A 24 -45.54 29.29 -8.62
N ILE A 25 -46.00 28.21 -7.98
CA ILE A 25 -47.39 27.78 -8.23
C ILE A 25 -48.20 28.43 -7.11
N GLU A 26 -48.54 29.71 -7.28
CA GLU A 26 -49.70 30.26 -6.60
C GLU A 26 -50.92 29.43 -7.02
N ASP A 27 -51.73 29.05 -6.03
CA ASP A 27 -53.03 28.42 -6.22
C ASP A 27 -53.81 29.17 -7.32
N PRO A 28 -54.15 28.55 -8.47
CA PRO A 28 -55.07 29.17 -9.40
C PRO A 28 -56.51 29.24 -8.85
N ASP A 29 -56.76 28.67 -7.66
CA ASP A 29 -58.03 28.74 -6.93
C ASP A 29 -58.11 29.88 -5.89
N ALA A 30 -57.04 30.67 -5.69
CA ALA A 30 -57.07 31.84 -4.82
C ALA A 30 -57.59 33.09 -5.56
N GLY A 31 -58.83 33.02 -6.07
CA GLY A 31 -59.54 34.18 -6.58
C GLY A 31 -60.14 33.99 -7.97
N CYS A 32 -61.12 33.09 -8.08
CA CYS A 32 -62.25 33.37 -8.97
C CYS A 32 -63.24 34.25 -8.19
N PRO A 33 -63.20 35.60 -8.31
CA PRO A 33 -64.39 36.38 -8.00
C PRO A 33 -65.50 35.91 -8.94
N GLY A 34 -66.71 35.89 -8.39
CA GLY A 34 -67.87 35.20 -8.92
C GLY A 34 -68.07 35.33 -10.41
N SER A 35 -68.71 34.31 -10.95
CA SER A 35 -69.57 34.39 -12.11
C SER A 35 -70.62 35.50 -11.91
N ASP A 36 -70.20 36.76 -12.01
CA ASP A 36 -71.05 37.94 -12.11
C ASP A 36 -71.06 38.35 -13.58
N ASP A 37 -72.14 37.99 -14.27
CA ASP A 37 -72.93 38.85 -15.16
C ASP A 37 -72.19 40.06 -15.75
N GLY A 38 -71.20 39.82 -16.62
CA GLY A 38 -70.30 40.90 -17.03
C GLY A 38 -69.88 40.94 -18.50
N TRP A 39 -70.46 40.13 -19.38
CA TRP A 39 -70.15 40.17 -20.82
C TRP A 39 -71.41 40.33 -21.66
N ASN A 40 -72.23 41.32 -21.28
CA ASN A 40 -73.33 41.80 -22.11
C ASN A 40 -73.28 43.33 -22.22
N SER A 41 -72.22 43.83 -22.87
CA SER A 41 -72.22 45.17 -23.45
C SER A 41 -71.28 45.21 -24.64
N ALA A 42 -71.59 44.37 -25.64
CA ALA A 42 -71.35 44.82 -26.99
C ALA A 42 -72.27 46.04 -27.20
N ALA A 43 -71.68 47.23 -27.23
CA ALA A 43 -72.38 48.45 -27.58
C ALA A 43 -73.23 48.17 -28.81
N LYS A 44 -74.56 48.31 -28.67
CA LYS A 44 -75.49 48.24 -29.80
C LYS A 44 -74.92 49.11 -30.93
N PRO A 45 -74.89 48.63 -32.17
CA PRO A 45 -74.47 49.48 -33.27
C PRO A 45 -75.42 50.67 -33.32
N ASN A 46 -74.87 51.84 -32.98
CA ASN A 46 -75.36 53.19 -33.20
C ASN A 46 -76.88 53.30 -33.44
N SER A 47 -77.65 53.47 -32.37
CA SER A 47 -79.11 53.68 -32.38
C SER A 47 -79.57 55.02 -32.95
N ASP A 48 -78.75 55.70 -33.75
CA ASP A 48 -79.00 57.05 -34.24
C ASP A 48 -79.61 57.11 -35.64
N LEU A 49 -79.87 55.96 -36.28
CA LEU A 49 -80.65 55.89 -37.52
C LEU A 49 -82.09 55.52 -37.18
N VAL A 50 -82.85 56.50 -36.67
CA VAL A 50 -84.31 56.44 -36.74
C VAL A 50 -84.68 56.46 -38.21
N LEU A 51 -84.85 55.28 -38.80
CA LEU A 51 -85.49 55.14 -40.11
C LEU A 51 -86.92 55.65 -39.96
N ASP A 52 -87.32 56.60 -40.79
CA ASP A 52 -88.70 57.05 -40.85
C ASP A 52 -89.58 55.81 -41.14
N PRO A 53 -90.64 55.54 -40.35
CA PRO A 53 -91.53 54.41 -40.60
C PRO A 53 -92.12 54.38 -42.02
N THR A 54 -92.15 55.52 -42.71
CA THR A 54 -92.59 55.62 -44.11
C THR A 54 -91.59 55.03 -45.14
N ASP A 55 -90.32 54.86 -44.79
CA ASP A 55 -89.24 54.39 -45.70
C ASP A 55 -88.98 52.87 -45.63
N GLN A 56 -89.63 52.13 -44.74
CA GLN A 56 -89.30 50.70 -44.49
C GLN A 56 -89.66 49.76 -45.65
N GLY A 57 -90.60 50.16 -46.51
CA GLY A 57 -91.01 49.42 -47.70
C GLY A 57 -90.44 49.98 -49.01
N GLU A 58 -89.83 51.17 -48.98
CA GLU A 58 -89.27 51.80 -50.17
C GLU A 58 -87.97 51.09 -50.58
N LYS A 59 -87.86 50.82 -51.88
CA LYS A 59 -86.71 50.14 -52.44
C LYS A 59 -85.68 51.13 -52.93
N ILE A 60 -84.47 51.00 -52.42
CA ILE A 60 -83.31 51.80 -52.77
C ILE A 60 -82.26 50.92 -53.46
N VAL A 61 -81.50 51.54 -54.35
CA VAL A 61 -80.38 50.90 -55.00
C VAL A 61 -79.22 50.65 -54.01
N PHE A 62 -78.71 49.42 -53.99
CA PHE A 62 -77.59 48.99 -53.15
C PHE A 62 -76.50 48.27 -53.96
N PRO A 63 -75.21 48.65 -53.86
CA PRO A 63 -74.65 49.77 -53.09
C PRO A 63 -75.25 51.13 -53.47
N TRP A 64 -75.20 52.11 -52.55
CA TRP A 64 -75.91 53.39 -52.71
C TRP A 64 -75.39 54.18 -53.92
N MET A 65 -76.31 54.57 -54.79
CA MET A 65 -76.03 55.34 -56.00
C MET A 65 -76.89 56.60 -56.03
N GLY A 66 -76.26 57.73 -56.32
CA GLY A 66 -76.92 58.96 -56.73
C GLY A 66 -76.97 59.08 -58.24
N LEU A 67 -77.92 59.83 -58.74
CA LEU A 67 -78.04 60.24 -60.13
C LEU A 67 -77.79 61.74 -60.21
N VAL A 68 -77.05 62.17 -61.23
CA VAL A 68 -76.91 63.57 -61.61
C VAL A 68 -77.38 63.72 -63.04
N ALA A 69 -78.20 64.72 -63.27
CA ALA A 69 -78.79 65.02 -64.56
C ALA A 69 -78.50 66.46 -65.00
N ASN A 70 -78.82 66.77 -66.27
CA ASN A 70 -78.55 68.05 -66.92
C ASN A 70 -77.06 68.41 -67.02
N ILE A 71 -76.20 67.41 -67.22
CA ILE A 71 -74.76 67.65 -67.42
C ILE A 71 -74.54 68.27 -68.80
N LYS A 72 -73.96 69.48 -68.83
CA LYS A 72 -73.65 70.19 -70.08
C LYS A 72 -72.74 69.34 -70.98
N THR A 73 -73.13 69.21 -72.25
CA THR A 73 -72.35 68.51 -73.28
C THR A 73 -72.04 69.45 -74.44
N VAL A 74 -70.88 69.25 -75.08
CA VAL A 74 -70.47 69.97 -76.28
C VAL A 74 -70.38 68.98 -77.43
N VAL A 75 -70.95 69.33 -78.59
CA VAL A 75 -70.85 68.49 -79.79
C VAL A 75 -69.44 68.57 -80.33
N LYS A 76 -68.72 67.45 -80.29
CA LYS A 76 -67.40 67.27 -80.91
C LYS A 76 -67.49 66.08 -81.87
N ASN A 77 -67.05 66.28 -83.12
CA ASN A 77 -67.08 65.25 -84.16
C ASN A 77 -68.47 64.59 -84.34
N GLY A 78 -69.54 65.39 -84.26
CA GLY A 78 -70.91 64.92 -84.45
C GLY A 78 -71.54 64.17 -83.27
N LYS A 79 -70.83 64.02 -82.13
CA LYS A 79 -71.36 63.40 -80.91
C LYS A 79 -71.30 64.35 -79.70
N PRO A 80 -72.27 64.33 -78.77
CA PRO A 80 -72.17 65.04 -77.50
C PRO A 80 -71.06 64.45 -76.63
N VAL A 81 -70.18 65.32 -76.13
CA VAL A 81 -69.10 64.98 -75.19
C VAL A 81 -69.22 65.88 -73.97
N GLY A 82 -69.25 65.29 -72.78
CA GLY A 82 -69.33 66.01 -71.50
C GLY A 82 -67.97 66.16 -70.81
N GLU A 83 -67.98 66.87 -69.68
CA GLU A 83 -66.84 66.89 -68.77
C GLU A 83 -66.58 65.51 -68.14
N SER A 84 -65.34 65.25 -67.72
CA SER A 84 -65.02 64.01 -67.01
C SER A 84 -65.76 63.94 -65.68
N GLY A 85 -66.34 62.79 -65.35
CA GLY A 85 -66.97 62.54 -64.05
C GLY A 85 -66.04 62.80 -62.86
N SER A 86 -64.71 62.69 -63.04
CA SER A 86 -63.73 63.04 -61.99
C SER A 86 -63.86 64.50 -61.50
N LYS A 87 -64.13 65.45 -62.40
CA LYS A 87 -64.35 66.86 -62.01
C LYS A 87 -65.59 67.02 -61.12
N LEU A 88 -66.70 66.37 -61.51
CA LEU A 88 -67.94 66.37 -60.72
C LEU A 88 -67.74 65.69 -59.37
N ARG A 89 -66.99 64.59 -59.34
CA ARG A 89 -66.61 63.92 -58.08
C ARG A 89 -65.88 64.88 -57.15
N ASP A 90 -64.87 65.59 -57.64
CA ASP A 90 -64.06 66.51 -56.82
C ASP A 90 -64.89 67.73 -56.35
N GLU A 91 -65.88 68.18 -57.13
CA GLU A 91 -66.86 69.16 -56.68
C GLU A 91 -67.75 68.62 -55.55
N PHE A 92 -68.30 67.42 -55.70
CA PHE A 92 -69.13 66.79 -54.67
C PHE A 92 -68.35 66.45 -53.40
N ILE A 93 -67.06 66.13 -53.50
CA ILE A 93 -66.17 65.99 -52.34
C ILE A 93 -66.07 67.34 -51.60
N ARG A 94 -65.87 68.46 -52.31
CA ARG A 94 -65.82 69.80 -51.68
C ARG A 94 -67.15 70.21 -51.02
N LYS A 95 -68.28 69.73 -51.53
CA LYS A 95 -69.62 69.88 -50.90
C LYS A 95 -69.84 68.92 -49.72
N GLY A 96 -68.89 68.02 -49.46
CA GLY A 96 -68.95 67.07 -48.36
C GLY A 96 -69.97 65.95 -48.59
N TYR A 97 -70.19 65.54 -49.85
CA TYR A 97 -70.96 64.35 -50.22
C TYR A 97 -70.08 63.10 -50.31
N ASN A 98 -68.76 63.23 -50.29
CA ASN A 98 -67.80 62.12 -50.26
C ASN A 98 -68.08 60.95 -51.26
N PRO A 99 -68.44 61.21 -52.53
CA PRO A 99 -68.64 60.12 -53.47
C PRO A 99 -67.33 59.38 -53.75
N MET A 100 -67.41 58.06 -53.88
CA MET A 100 -66.26 57.26 -54.32
C MET A 100 -65.92 57.55 -55.77
N ARG A 101 -66.95 57.60 -56.63
CA ARG A 101 -66.79 57.77 -58.08
C ARG A 101 -68.01 58.49 -58.68
N VAL A 102 -67.80 59.16 -59.81
CA VAL A 102 -68.89 59.68 -60.64
C VAL A 102 -68.69 59.17 -62.06
N HIS A 103 -69.67 58.42 -62.56
CA HIS A 103 -69.64 57.75 -63.85
C HIS A 103 -70.58 58.45 -64.82
N ALA A 104 -70.01 59.20 -65.77
CA ALA A 104 -70.77 59.69 -66.91
C ALA A 104 -71.40 58.52 -67.67
N LEU A 105 -72.70 58.62 -67.97
CA LEU A 105 -73.42 57.62 -68.75
C LEU A 105 -73.32 57.94 -70.24
N TRP A 106 -73.08 56.91 -71.05
CA TRP A 106 -72.87 57.02 -72.48
C TRP A 106 -73.82 56.08 -73.21
N ASP A 107 -74.38 56.55 -74.32
CA ASP A 107 -75.11 55.74 -75.27
C ASP A 107 -74.42 55.78 -76.65
N TRP A 108 -75.04 55.14 -77.64
CA TRP A 108 -74.51 55.13 -79.01
C TRP A 108 -74.45 56.53 -79.65
N LYS A 109 -75.28 57.48 -79.18
CA LYS A 109 -75.33 58.88 -79.65
C LYS A 109 -74.23 59.73 -79.00
N GLY A 110 -73.79 59.41 -77.78
CA GLY A 110 -72.69 60.06 -77.09
C GLY A 110 -72.92 60.14 -75.59
N HIS A 111 -72.42 61.19 -74.95
CA HIS A 111 -72.67 61.45 -73.54
C HIS A 111 -74.16 61.73 -73.31
N SER A 112 -74.82 60.98 -72.42
CA SER A 112 -76.28 61.05 -72.26
C SER A 112 -76.78 62.29 -71.51
N GLY A 113 -75.88 63.03 -70.88
CA GLY A 113 -76.21 64.16 -70.00
C GLY A 113 -76.51 63.73 -68.55
N PHE A 114 -76.34 62.44 -68.26
CA PHE A 114 -76.50 61.87 -66.93
C PHE A 114 -75.19 61.27 -66.41
N ALA A 115 -75.03 61.24 -65.09
CA ALA A 115 -73.96 60.51 -64.43
C ALA A 115 -74.46 59.82 -63.17
N ILE A 116 -73.84 58.69 -62.83
CA ILE A 116 -74.09 57.95 -61.58
C ILE A 116 -73.01 58.31 -60.57
N VAL A 117 -73.43 58.75 -59.40
CA VAL A 117 -72.60 59.04 -58.24
C VAL A 117 -72.57 57.79 -57.35
N GLU A 118 -71.41 57.16 -57.21
CA GLU A 118 -71.23 55.94 -56.42
C GLU A 118 -70.73 56.29 -55.02
N PHE A 119 -71.43 55.81 -53.98
CA PHE A 119 -71.05 56.02 -52.58
C PHE A 119 -70.52 54.72 -51.94
N LYS A 120 -69.90 54.83 -50.75
CA LYS A 120 -69.41 53.66 -50.02
C LYS A 120 -70.57 52.72 -49.69
N LYS A 121 -70.35 51.40 -49.72
CA LYS A 121 -71.36 50.41 -49.34
C LYS A 121 -71.80 50.46 -47.86
N SER A 122 -71.03 51.12 -47.00
CA SER A 122 -71.28 51.22 -45.56
C SER A 122 -72.47 52.14 -45.23
N TRP A 123 -72.93 52.09 -43.98
CA TRP A 123 -73.89 53.06 -43.44
C TRP A 123 -73.38 54.51 -43.42
N GLU A 124 -72.06 54.71 -43.45
CA GLU A 124 -71.47 56.03 -43.70
C GLU A 124 -71.79 56.51 -45.12
N GLY A 125 -71.57 55.66 -46.14
CA GLY A 125 -71.91 56.00 -47.51
C GLY A 125 -73.41 56.19 -47.75
N TYR A 126 -74.27 55.54 -46.96
CA TYR A 126 -75.71 55.82 -46.97
C TYR A 126 -76.01 57.24 -46.50
N ARG A 127 -75.38 57.68 -45.40
CA ARG A 127 -75.52 59.05 -44.89
C ARG A 127 -75.00 60.09 -45.88
N ASP A 128 -73.87 59.81 -46.52
CA ASP A 128 -73.32 60.65 -47.59
C ASP A 128 -74.28 60.77 -48.78
N ALA A 129 -74.86 59.66 -49.23
CA ALA A 129 -75.85 59.64 -50.30
C ALA A 129 -77.13 60.41 -49.93
N LEU A 130 -77.65 60.22 -48.70
CA LEU A 130 -78.84 60.92 -48.22
C LEU A 130 -78.61 62.43 -48.14
N LYS A 131 -77.41 62.84 -47.73
CA LYS A 131 -77.04 64.26 -47.71
C LYS A 131 -77.05 64.84 -49.12
N PHE A 132 -76.48 64.12 -50.09
CA PHE A 132 -76.55 64.49 -51.51
C PHE A 132 -78.00 64.67 -51.97
N ASP A 133 -78.87 63.68 -51.72
CA ASP A 133 -80.29 63.71 -52.09
C ASP A 133 -81.03 64.91 -51.50
N LYS A 134 -80.89 65.12 -50.18
CA LYS A 134 -81.55 66.21 -49.44
C LYS A 134 -81.07 67.59 -49.87
N ASP A 135 -79.77 67.77 -50.07
CA ASP A 135 -79.23 69.07 -50.47
C ASP A 135 -79.73 69.48 -51.86
N PHE A 136 -79.76 68.55 -52.83
CA PHE A 136 -80.32 68.84 -54.14
C PHE A 136 -81.81 69.15 -54.07
N ALA A 137 -82.59 68.40 -53.28
CA ALA A 137 -84.00 68.70 -53.04
C ALA A 137 -84.21 70.09 -52.42
N LEU A 138 -83.42 70.49 -51.41
CA LEU A 138 -83.48 71.80 -50.76
C LEU A 138 -83.14 72.95 -51.71
N MET A 139 -82.22 72.74 -52.66
CA MET A 139 -81.89 73.72 -53.70
C MET A 139 -82.96 73.82 -54.81
N GLY A 140 -84.06 73.08 -54.71
CA GLY A 140 -85.08 72.96 -55.75
C GLY A 140 -84.56 72.23 -57.00
N CYS A 141 -83.48 71.47 -56.86
CA CYS A 141 -82.78 70.74 -57.93
C CYS A 141 -82.84 69.21 -57.69
N GLY A 142 -83.81 68.75 -56.89
CA GLY A 142 -84.08 67.33 -56.69
C GLY A 142 -84.83 66.73 -57.87
N LYS A 143 -85.29 65.48 -57.72
CA LYS A 143 -86.20 64.86 -58.69
C LYS A 143 -87.51 65.65 -58.75
N ALA A 144 -87.96 65.99 -59.96
CA ALA A 144 -89.20 66.71 -60.21
C ALA A 144 -90.03 65.99 -61.28
N ASP A 145 -91.35 65.94 -61.12
CA ASP A 145 -92.26 65.22 -62.02
C ASP A 145 -92.25 65.80 -63.45
N ASP A 146 -91.99 67.10 -63.60
CA ASP A 146 -91.90 67.80 -64.90
C ASP A 146 -90.45 68.13 -65.29
N PHE A 147 -89.55 67.14 -65.14
CA PHE A 147 -88.11 67.25 -65.41
C PHE A 147 -87.81 67.80 -66.83
N SER A 148 -88.60 67.39 -67.83
CA SER A 148 -88.38 67.77 -69.24
C SER A 148 -88.64 69.26 -69.53
N SER A 149 -89.46 69.92 -68.71
CA SER A 149 -89.82 71.34 -68.87
C SER A 149 -88.83 72.25 -68.14
N LEU A 150 -88.29 71.80 -66.99
CA LEU A 150 -87.29 72.51 -66.19
C LEU A 150 -85.91 72.56 -66.88
N VAL A 151 -85.49 71.46 -67.49
CA VAL A 151 -84.16 71.34 -68.13
C VAL A 151 -83.98 72.26 -69.35
N LYS A 152 -85.07 72.70 -70.00
CA LYS A 152 -84.99 73.59 -71.17
C LYS A 152 -84.64 75.04 -70.84
N HIS A 153 -84.83 75.46 -69.58
CA HIS A 153 -84.65 76.84 -69.15
C HIS A 153 -83.61 77.02 -68.03
N GLU A 154 -83.09 75.94 -67.46
CA GLU A 154 -82.13 75.99 -66.36
C GLU A 154 -80.75 75.39 -66.70
N GLU A 155 -79.70 76.12 -66.31
CA GLU A 155 -78.31 75.65 -66.44
C GLU A 155 -77.81 74.82 -65.24
N ARG A 156 -78.68 74.55 -64.25
CA ARG A 156 -78.33 73.88 -63.00
C ARG A 156 -78.31 72.36 -63.14
N LEU A 157 -77.44 71.70 -62.39
CA LEU A 157 -77.44 70.24 -62.24
C LEU A 157 -78.60 69.83 -61.34
N PHE A 158 -79.19 68.68 -61.65
CA PHE A 158 -80.19 68.04 -60.78
C PHE A 158 -79.60 66.77 -60.18
N GLY A 159 -79.98 66.42 -58.96
CA GLY A 159 -79.41 65.28 -58.26
C GLY A 159 -80.39 64.63 -57.28
N TRP A 160 -80.40 63.30 -57.24
CA TRP A 160 -81.17 62.52 -56.27
C TRP A 160 -80.60 61.11 -56.11
N ILE A 161 -80.94 60.41 -55.03
CA ILE A 161 -80.63 58.99 -54.85
C ILE A 161 -81.44 58.16 -55.85
N ALA A 162 -80.82 57.15 -56.46
CA ALA A 162 -81.50 56.20 -57.31
C ALA A 162 -82.37 55.22 -56.49
N ARG A 163 -83.65 55.15 -56.85
CA ARG A 163 -84.65 54.25 -56.21
C ARG A 163 -85.27 53.32 -57.26
N ASP A 164 -86.42 52.71 -56.95
CA ASP A 164 -87.11 51.77 -57.84
C ASP A 164 -87.36 52.39 -59.23
N ASP A 165 -87.82 53.63 -59.32
CA ASP A 165 -88.09 54.29 -60.60
C ASP A 165 -86.88 54.32 -61.53
N GLU A 166 -85.73 54.79 -61.03
CA GLU A 166 -84.50 54.82 -61.83
C GLU A 166 -84.01 53.40 -62.14
N TYR A 167 -84.15 52.47 -61.19
CA TYR A 167 -83.73 51.09 -61.38
C TYR A 167 -84.56 50.36 -62.44
N GLN A 168 -85.88 50.61 -62.52
CA GLN A 168 -86.79 49.97 -63.49
C GLN A 168 -86.83 50.69 -64.84
N SER A 169 -86.29 51.90 -64.92
CA SER A 169 -86.26 52.66 -66.18
C SER A 169 -85.63 51.85 -67.34
N THR A 170 -86.18 52.03 -68.53
CA THR A 170 -85.72 51.32 -69.75
C THR A 170 -84.57 52.03 -70.46
N ASP A 171 -84.11 53.14 -69.91
CA ASP A 171 -83.05 53.96 -70.47
C ASP A 171 -81.65 53.51 -70.02
N VAL A 172 -80.64 54.34 -70.32
CA VAL A 172 -79.23 54.08 -69.96
C VAL A 172 -78.99 54.06 -68.45
N ILE A 173 -79.81 54.75 -67.66
CA ILE A 173 -79.71 54.82 -66.20
C ILE A 173 -80.11 53.47 -65.62
N GLY A 174 -81.33 52.99 -65.91
CA GLY A 174 -81.81 51.70 -65.39
C GLY A 174 -80.97 50.53 -65.89
N ALA A 175 -80.50 50.56 -67.15
CA ALA A 175 -79.57 49.57 -67.67
C ALA A 175 -78.24 49.52 -66.90
N TYR A 176 -77.71 50.68 -66.49
CA TYR A 176 -76.50 50.73 -65.67
C TYR A 176 -76.74 50.21 -64.26
N LEU A 177 -77.81 50.66 -63.60
CA LEU A 177 -78.14 50.28 -62.23
C LEU A 177 -78.38 48.77 -62.11
N ARG A 178 -79.21 48.16 -62.97
CA ARG A 178 -79.45 46.71 -62.98
C ARG A 178 -78.18 45.88 -63.19
N LYS A 179 -77.18 46.44 -63.89
CA LYS A 179 -75.89 45.74 -64.14
C LYS A 179 -74.94 45.81 -62.95
N LYS A 180 -75.06 46.82 -62.08
CA LYS A 180 -74.04 47.15 -61.07
C LYS A 180 -74.54 47.07 -59.63
N THR A 181 -75.85 47.01 -59.43
CA THR A 181 -76.48 47.13 -58.12
C THR A 181 -77.71 46.24 -58.03
N ASP A 182 -78.10 45.94 -56.79
CA ASP A 182 -79.37 45.30 -56.46
C ASP A 182 -80.35 46.34 -55.95
N LEU A 183 -81.64 46.09 -56.12
CA LEU A 183 -82.68 46.91 -55.53
C LEU A 183 -83.17 46.24 -54.25
N LYS A 184 -83.01 46.91 -53.09
CA LYS A 184 -83.30 46.34 -51.76
C LYS A 184 -84.05 47.33 -50.87
N SER A 185 -84.82 46.82 -49.91
CA SER A 185 -85.31 47.66 -48.81
C SER A 185 -84.20 47.87 -47.77
N LEU A 186 -84.28 48.94 -46.99
CA LEU A 186 -83.34 49.16 -45.88
C LEU A 186 -83.40 48.03 -44.85
N SER A 187 -84.60 47.50 -44.60
CA SER A 187 -84.83 46.34 -43.72
C SER A 187 -84.08 45.10 -44.19
N ASP A 188 -84.08 44.81 -45.49
CA ASP A 188 -83.36 43.67 -46.05
C ASP A 188 -81.84 43.82 -45.90
N ILE A 189 -81.32 45.03 -46.06
CA ILE A 189 -79.88 45.33 -45.93
C ILE A 189 -79.43 45.18 -44.48
N VAL A 190 -80.22 45.66 -43.52
CA VAL A 190 -79.96 45.49 -42.08
C VAL A 190 -79.99 44.00 -41.72
N ALA A 191 -81.05 43.29 -42.10
CA ALA A 191 -81.20 41.86 -41.80
C ALA A 191 -80.10 41.00 -42.45
N ASP A 192 -79.64 41.35 -43.67
CA ASP A 192 -78.50 40.70 -44.32
C ASP A 192 -77.19 40.89 -43.52
N GLY A 193 -77.00 42.06 -42.89
CA GLY A 193 -75.88 42.36 -42.01
C GLY A 193 -75.95 41.53 -40.73
N GLU A 194 -77.07 41.61 -40.02
CA GLU A 194 -77.29 40.87 -38.77
C GLU A 194 -77.13 39.36 -38.95
N ARG A 195 -77.67 38.79 -40.04
CA ARG A 195 -77.49 37.36 -40.35
C ARG A 195 -76.01 36.97 -40.54
N LYS A 196 -75.21 37.83 -41.15
CA LYS A 196 -73.76 37.58 -41.34
C LYS A 196 -73.02 37.68 -40.01
N ASP A 197 -73.33 38.69 -39.21
CA ASP A 197 -72.72 38.90 -37.91
C ASP A 197 -73.07 37.76 -36.95
N SER A 198 -74.34 37.34 -36.87
CA SER A 198 -74.75 36.18 -36.08
C SER A 198 -74.05 34.88 -36.51
N LYS A 199 -73.88 34.67 -37.83
CA LYS A 199 -73.15 33.50 -38.33
C LYS A 199 -71.68 33.53 -37.93
N LEU A 200 -71.04 34.70 -37.99
CA LEU A 200 -69.66 34.87 -37.56
C LEU A 200 -69.53 34.62 -36.05
N VAL A 201 -70.41 35.22 -35.24
CA VAL A 201 -70.41 35.03 -33.78
C VAL A 201 -70.61 33.56 -33.42
N SER A 202 -71.56 32.87 -34.05
CA SER A 202 -71.78 31.43 -33.83
C SER A 202 -70.52 30.61 -34.17
N SER A 203 -69.90 30.87 -35.32
CA SER A 203 -68.68 30.15 -35.73
C SER A 203 -67.51 30.39 -34.77
N LEU A 204 -67.35 31.62 -34.27
CA LEU A 204 -66.31 31.95 -33.29
C LEU A 204 -66.60 31.30 -31.93
N GLN A 205 -67.86 31.24 -31.53
CA GLN A 205 -68.27 30.55 -30.30
C GLN A 205 -68.00 29.05 -30.37
N ASP A 206 -68.26 28.42 -31.51
CA ASP A 206 -67.95 27.01 -31.75
C ASP A 206 -66.43 26.79 -31.67
N GLU A 207 -65.63 27.65 -32.30
CA GLU A 207 -64.16 27.56 -32.24
C GLU A 207 -63.65 27.75 -30.80
N LEU A 208 -64.18 28.73 -30.06
CA LEU A 208 -63.83 28.97 -28.66
C LEU A 208 -64.11 27.73 -27.80
N THR A 209 -65.26 27.09 -28.01
CA THR A 209 -65.67 25.87 -27.28
C THR A 209 -64.70 24.72 -27.55
N VAL A 210 -64.32 24.51 -28.81
CA VAL A 210 -63.34 23.48 -29.20
C VAL A 210 -61.96 23.77 -28.59
N LYS A 211 -61.49 25.02 -28.65
CA LYS A 211 -60.20 25.42 -28.07
C LYS A 211 -60.18 25.26 -26.55
N HIS A 212 -61.27 25.61 -25.88
CA HIS A 212 -61.42 25.42 -24.44
C HIS A 212 -61.37 23.92 -24.07
N GLY A 213 -62.07 23.07 -24.82
CA GLY A 213 -62.01 21.61 -24.63
C GLY A 213 -60.59 21.04 -24.78
N HIS A 214 -59.85 21.48 -25.81
CA HIS A 214 -58.47 21.04 -26.01
C HIS A 214 -57.53 21.49 -24.89
N LEU A 215 -57.76 22.69 -24.34
CA LEU A 215 -56.98 23.20 -23.21
C LEU A 215 -57.19 22.33 -21.96
N MET A 216 -58.43 21.97 -21.64
CA MET A 216 -58.75 21.09 -20.51
C MET A 216 -58.13 19.68 -20.68
N GLU A 217 -58.15 19.14 -21.92
CA GLU A 217 -57.51 17.85 -22.23
C GLU A 217 -55.98 17.92 -22.02
N MET A 218 -55.33 18.99 -22.48
CA MET A 218 -53.89 19.18 -22.30
C MET A 218 -53.51 19.38 -20.83
N GLU A 219 -54.32 20.11 -20.06
CA GLU A 219 -54.12 20.27 -18.62
C GLU A 219 -54.20 18.92 -17.89
N THR A 220 -55.18 18.08 -18.26
CA THR A 220 -55.32 16.73 -17.70
C THR A 220 -54.11 15.86 -18.00
N LYS A 221 -53.67 15.81 -19.27
CA LYS A 221 -52.46 15.07 -19.68
C LYS A 221 -51.20 15.56 -18.97
N TYR A 222 -51.08 16.88 -18.77
CA TYR A 222 -49.95 17.46 -18.04
C TYR A 222 -49.93 17.00 -16.58
N LYS A 223 -51.08 17.02 -15.89
CA LYS A 223 -51.20 16.53 -14.51
C LYS A 223 -50.84 15.05 -14.40
N GLU A 224 -51.35 14.21 -15.31
CA GLU A 224 -51.04 12.78 -15.37
C GLU A 224 -49.54 12.52 -15.58
N ALA A 225 -48.93 13.22 -16.55
CA ALA A 225 -47.51 13.10 -16.83
C ALA A 225 -46.65 13.56 -15.63
N SER A 226 -47.04 14.65 -14.96
CA SER A 226 -46.34 15.13 -13.77
C SER A 226 -46.37 14.09 -12.64
N VAL A 227 -47.51 13.47 -12.37
CA VAL A 227 -47.63 12.41 -11.35
C VAL A 227 -46.79 11.19 -11.74
N SER A 228 -46.83 10.78 -13.01
CA SER A 228 -46.03 9.65 -13.51
C SER A 228 -44.52 9.90 -13.35
N ILE A 229 -44.05 11.12 -13.64
CA ILE A 229 -42.64 11.48 -13.46
C ILE A 229 -42.24 11.43 -11.98
N ILE A 230 -43.06 11.98 -11.08
CA ILE A 230 -42.80 11.94 -9.63
C ILE A 230 -42.66 10.50 -9.13
N GLU A 231 -43.53 9.60 -9.57
CA GLU A 231 -43.49 8.18 -9.20
C GLU A 231 -42.23 7.48 -9.73
N LEU A 232 -41.86 7.71 -11.00
CA LEU A 232 -40.64 7.13 -11.57
C LEU A 232 -39.37 7.62 -10.88
N VAL A 233 -39.32 8.90 -10.49
CA VAL A 233 -38.20 9.46 -9.72
C VAL A 233 -38.13 8.80 -8.34
N SER A 234 -39.26 8.64 -7.65
CA SER A 234 -39.33 7.95 -6.36
C SER A 234 -38.83 6.49 -6.45
N GLN A 235 -39.26 5.75 -7.47
CA GLN A 235 -38.82 4.37 -7.70
C GLN A 235 -37.32 4.28 -8.00
N LYS A 236 -36.79 5.21 -8.83
CA LYS A 236 -35.36 5.31 -9.10
C LYS A 236 -34.57 5.57 -7.83
N ASP A 237 -35.01 6.52 -7.00
CA ASP A 237 -34.32 6.87 -5.76
C ASP A 237 -34.32 5.71 -4.76
N ALA A 238 -35.43 4.98 -4.64
CA ALA A 238 -35.52 3.77 -3.83
C ALA A 238 -34.53 2.68 -4.31
N MET A 239 -34.41 2.49 -5.62
CA MET A 239 -33.45 1.56 -6.22
C MET A 239 -32.01 1.97 -5.92
N ILE A 240 -31.67 3.26 -6.04
CA ILE A 240 -30.33 3.79 -5.72
C ILE A 240 -30.00 3.57 -4.25
N VAL A 241 -30.95 3.84 -3.33
CA VAL A 241 -30.76 3.60 -1.90
C VAL A 241 -30.49 2.13 -1.63
N SER A 242 -31.28 1.22 -2.21
CA SER A 242 -31.10 -0.23 -2.06
C SER A 242 -29.75 -0.70 -2.61
N TYR A 243 -29.36 -0.26 -3.81
CA TYR A 243 -28.08 -0.61 -4.42
C TYR A 243 -26.89 -0.13 -3.58
N ASN A 244 -26.93 1.11 -3.10
CA ASN A 244 -25.88 1.67 -2.27
C ASN A 244 -25.77 0.93 -0.93
N GLU A 245 -26.87 0.47 -0.37
CA GLU A 245 -26.87 -0.32 0.86
C GLU A 245 -26.21 -1.69 0.68
N GLU A 246 -26.47 -2.37 -0.45
CA GLU A 246 -25.79 -3.63 -0.76
C GLU A 246 -24.28 -3.44 -0.97
N ILE A 247 -23.85 -2.34 -1.61
CA ILE A 247 -22.42 -2.00 -1.70
C ILE A 247 -21.81 -1.84 -0.30
N ARG A 248 -22.48 -1.12 0.60
CA ARG A 248 -21.98 -0.92 1.97
C ARG A 248 -21.82 -2.25 2.71
N LYS A 249 -22.82 -3.14 2.62
CA LYS A 249 -22.74 -4.47 3.23
C LYS A 249 -21.58 -5.28 2.68
N MET A 250 -21.41 -5.32 1.35
CA MET A 250 -20.27 -6.02 0.72
C MET A 250 -18.92 -5.45 1.19
N GLN A 251 -18.77 -4.12 1.22
CA GLN A 251 -17.56 -3.48 1.70
C GLN A 251 -17.29 -3.79 3.18
N GLN A 252 -18.33 -3.83 4.00
CA GLN A 252 -18.22 -4.16 5.42
C GLN A 252 -17.78 -5.61 5.63
N ILE A 253 -18.32 -6.56 4.86
CA ILE A 253 -17.91 -7.97 4.88
C ILE A 253 -16.42 -8.09 4.54
N VAL A 254 -16.01 -7.52 3.41
CA VAL A 254 -14.60 -7.55 2.97
C VAL A 254 -13.67 -6.92 4.01
N HIS A 255 -14.08 -5.79 4.60
CA HIS A 255 -13.30 -5.11 5.63
C HIS A 255 -13.15 -5.96 6.90
N ASN A 256 -14.24 -6.63 7.33
CA ASN A 256 -14.22 -7.52 8.49
C ASN A 256 -13.34 -8.74 8.25
N ASP A 257 -13.44 -9.38 7.08
CA ASP A 257 -12.61 -10.53 6.71
C ASP A 257 -11.14 -10.15 6.67
N PHE A 258 -10.81 -8.98 6.08
CA PHE A 258 -9.45 -8.48 6.05
C PHE A 258 -8.90 -8.22 7.46
N ASN A 259 -9.69 -7.59 8.34
CA ASN A 259 -9.30 -7.36 9.73
C ASN A 259 -9.06 -8.68 10.47
N LYS A 260 -9.89 -9.71 10.24
CA LYS A 260 -9.69 -11.04 10.83
C LYS A 260 -8.37 -11.66 10.37
N ILE A 261 -8.09 -11.64 9.06
CA ILE A 261 -6.82 -12.13 8.49
C ILE A 261 -5.64 -11.38 9.11
N LEU A 262 -5.74 -10.05 9.26
CA LEU A 262 -4.68 -9.23 9.83
C LEU A 262 -4.38 -9.60 11.28
N VAL A 263 -5.42 -9.82 12.10
CA VAL A 263 -5.27 -10.26 13.49
C VAL A 263 -4.65 -11.66 13.57
N GLU A 264 -5.11 -12.60 12.74
CA GLU A 264 -4.54 -13.95 12.69
C GLU A 264 -3.08 -13.94 12.24
N HIS A 265 -2.74 -13.14 11.23
CA HIS A 265 -1.37 -12.96 10.76
C HIS A 265 -0.46 -12.39 11.84
N GLN A 266 -0.93 -11.36 12.57
CA GLN A 266 -0.19 -10.82 13.71
C GLN A 266 0.04 -11.89 14.77
N ARG A 267 -0.98 -12.68 15.13
CA ARG A 267 -0.84 -13.77 16.11
C ARG A 267 0.22 -14.78 15.68
N ALA A 268 0.11 -15.28 14.45
CA ALA A 268 1.07 -16.24 13.89
C ALA A 268 2.50 -15.68 13.88
N LYS A 269 2.68 -14.40 13.58
CA LYS A 269 3.97 -13.73 13.64
C LYS A 269 4.57 -13.77 15.05
N HIS A 270 3.80 -13.42 16.08
CA HIS A 270 4.28 -13.47 17.46
C HIS A 270 4.63 -14.90 17.90
N GLU A 271 3.83 -15.89 17.50
CA GLU A 271 4.12 -17.30 17.78
C GLU A 271 5.43 -17.78 17.12
N LEU A 272 5.68 -17.38 15.87
CA LEU A 272 6.93 -17.69 15.17
C LEU A 272 8.14 -17.01 15.81
N GLU A 273 8.00 -15.74 16.21
CA GLU A 273 9.06 -15.01 16.92
C GLU A 273 9.38 -15.66 18.28
N ALA A 274 8.36 -16.05 19.04
CA ALA A 274 8.56 -16.78 20.30
C ALA A 274 9.31 -18.09 20.07
N ARG A 275 8.85 -18.93 19.11
CA ARG A 275 9.49 -20.20 18.79
C ARG A 275 10.93 -20.03 18.29
N ARG A 276 11.20 -18.97 17.52
CA ARG A 276 12.56 -18.62 17.10
C ARG A 276 13.45 -18.36 18.30
N THR A 277 12.99 -17.55 19.26
CA THR A 277 13.80 -17.24 20.47
C THR A 277 14.07 -18.48 21.33
N GLU A 278 13.10 -19.39 21.45
CA GLU A 278 13.29 -20.67 22.15
C GLU A 278 14.35 -21.55 21.46
N LEU A 279 14.31 -21.63 20.13
CA LEU A 279 15.30 -22.38 19.34
C LEU A 279 16.70 -21.77 19.45
N GLU A 280 16.81 -20.44 19.38
CA GLU A 280 18.10 -19.73 19.56
C GLU A 280 18.70 -20.00 20.96
N GLN A 281 17.86 -20.06 22.00
CA GLN A 281 18.30 -20.41 23.35
C GLN A 281 18.74 -21.89 23.45
N SER A 282 17.96 -22.81 22.88
CA SER A 282 18.28 -24.24 22.85
C SER A 282 19.59 -24.51 22.10
N GLU A 283 19.80 -23.86 20.95
CA GLU A 283 21.04 -23.94 20.19
C GLU A 283 22.24 -23.48 21.02
N LYS A 284 22.11 -22.35 21.74
CA LYS A 284 23.18 -21.87 22.62
C LYS A 284 23.52 -22.88 23.72
N GLN A 285 22.51 -23.45 24.38
CA GLN A 285 22.73 -24.46 25.41
C GLN A 285 23.38 -25.73 24.86
N LEU A 286 23.00 -26.16 23.65
CA LEU A 286 23.62 -27.31 22.99
C LEU A 286 25.10 -27.04 22.68
N ARG A 287 25.43 -25.87 22.13
CA ARG A 287 26.83 -25.48 21.88
C ARG A 287 27.67 -25.46 23.17
N GLU A 288 27.11 -24.95 24.27
CA GLU A 288 27.78 -24.97 25.58
C GLU A 288 28.02 -26.40 26.08
N ARG A 289 27.03 -27.29 25.94
CA ARG A 289 27.16 -28.71 26.29
C ARG A 289 28.16 -29.45 25.42
N GLU A 290 28.16 -29.22 24.11
CA GLU A 290 29.12 -29.80 23.18
C GLU A 290 30.55 -29.39 23.54
N ALA A 291 30.79 -28.10 23.77
CA ALA A 291 32.11 -27.60 24.19
C ALA A 291 32.56 -28.21 25.54
N HIS A 292 31.63 -28.38 26.49
CA HIS A 292 31.93 -29.05 27.75
C HIS A 292 32.30 -30.53 27.54
N ASN A 293 31.50 -31.26 26.75
CA ASN A 293 31.73 -32.67 26.45
C ASN A 293 33.06 -32.88 25.71
N GLU A 294 33.41 -32.02 24.74
CA GLU A 294 34.71 -32.06 24.07
C GLU A 294 35.87 -31.89 25.05
N ASN A 295 35.73 -30.99 26.02
CA ASN A 295 36.72 -30.79 27.07
C ASN A 295 36.85 -32.02 27.99
N GLU A 296 35.74 -32.64 28.37
CA GLU A 296 35.77 -33.88 29.17
C GLU A 296 36.38 -35.05 28.39
N ILE A 297 36.08 -35.20 27.10
CA ILE A 297 36.72 -36.19 26.22
C ILE A 297 38.24 -35.98 26.20
N LYS A 298 38.70 -34.72 26.07
CA LYS A 298 40.14 -34.40 26.11
C LYS A 298 40.77 -34.77 27.47
N LYS A 299 40.12 -34.45 28.59
CA LYS A 299 40.60 -34.81 29.94
C LYS A 299 40.70 -36.33 30.12
N LEU A 300 39.65 -37.06 29.76
CA LEU A 300 39.62 -38.52 29.86
C LEU A 300 40.69 -39.15 28.98
N HIS A 301 40.92 -38.61 27.79
CA HIS A 301 42.00 -39.06 26.91
C HIS A 301 43.37 -38.85 27.55
N GLN A 302 43.65 -37.68 28.12
CA GLN A 302 44.88 -37.39 28.85
C GLN A 302 45.07 -38.33 30.04
N GLN A 303 44.03 -38.54 30.85
CA GLN A 303 44.08 -39.46 32.00
C GLN A 303 44.35 -40.89 31.56
N LYS A 304 43.74 -41.35 30.47
CA LYS A 304 43.99 -42.67 29.89
C LYS A 304 45.45 -42.84 29.48
N GLU A 305 46.04 -41.83 28.84
CA GLU A 305 47.47 -41.85 28.48
C GLU A 305 48.38 -41.83 29.71
N MET A 306 48.06 -41.04 30.74
CA MET A 306 48.81 -41.05 32.01
C MET A 306 48.72 -42.42 32.70
N ASN A 307 47.53 -43.01 32.80
CA ASN A 307 47.34 -44.34 33.38
C ASN A 307 48.11 -45.42 32.60
N LYS A 308 48.12 -45.35 31.26
CA LYS A 308 48.93 -46.26 30.44
C LYS A 308 50.42 -46.14 30.77
N ARG A 309 50.94 -44.91 30.90
CA ARG A 309 52.34 -44.66 31.29
C ARG A 309 52.63 -45.19 32.69
N ALA A 310 51.74 -44.95 33.65
CA ALA A 310 51.88 -45.44 35.02
C ALA A 310 51.89 -46.98 35.09
N ILE A 311 51.00 -47.65 34.35
CA ILE A 311 50.99 -49.13 34.25
C ILE A 311 52.28 -49.65 33.62
N LEU A 312 52.78 -48.98 32.56
CA LEU A 312 54.03 -49.36 31.92
C LEU A 312 55.22 -49.21 32.88
N GLU A 313 55.29 -48.10 33.61
CA GLU A 313 56.34 -47.84 34.60
C GLU A 313 56.28 -48.84 35.75
N GLN A 314 55.07 -49.16 36.25
CA GLN A 314 54.89 -50.19 37.26
C GLN A 314 55.39 -51.56 36.78
N ARG A 315 55.07 -51.96 35.54
CA ARG A 315 55.58 -53.21 34.96
C ARG A 315 57.10 -53.24 34.88
N ASN A 316 57.72 -52.13 34.47
CA ASN A 316 59.18 -52.01 34.42
C ASN A 316 59.78 -52.13 35.84
N ALA A 317 59.17 -51.51 36.84
CA ALA A 317 59.61 -51.60 38.23
C ALA A 317 59.44 -53.03 38.79
N ASP A 318 58.32 -53.69 38.50
CA ASP A 318 58.07 -55.09 38.88
C ASP A 318 59.09 -56.03 38.22
N GLU A 319 59.45 -55.79 36.95
CA GLU A 319 60.50 -56.53 36.24
C GLU A 319 61.87 -56.32 36.89
N GLN A 320 62.23 -55.09 37.25
CA GLN A 320 63.46 -54.79 37.98
C GLN A 320 63.50 -55.48 39.35
N LEU A 321 62.40 -55.43 40.12
CA LEU A 321 62.28 -56.12 41.40
C LEU A 321 62.39 -57.65 41.26
N PHE A 322 61.78 -58.22 40.22
CA PHE A 322 61.89 -59.65 39.93
C PHE A 322 63.34 -60.05 39.63
N ASN A 323 64.05 -59.27 38.82
CA ASN A 323 65.47 -59.50 38.53
C ASN A 323 66.32 -59.40 39.81
N LEU A 324 66.09 -58.38 40.65
CA LEU A 324 66.80 -58.21 41.92
C LEU A 324 66.51 -59.37 42.90
N ALA A 325 65.26 -59.85 42.96
CA ALA A 325 64.88 -61.00 43.78
C ALA A 325 65.57 -62.28 43.28
N GLN A 326 65.67 -62.46 41.96
CA GLN A 326 66.41 -63.58 41.36
C GLN A 326 67.91 -63.50 41.69
N GLU A 327 68.51 -62.30 41.62
CA GLU A 327 69.91 -62.09 42.02
C GLU A 327 70.14 -62.39 43.51
N HIS A 328 69.26 -61.89 44.39
CA HIS A 328 69.32 -62.20 45.82
C HIS A 328 69.19 -63.70 46.09
N GLN A 329 68.30 -64.40 45.37
CA GLN A 329 68.16 -65.85 45.48
C GLN A 329 69.44 -66.58 45.04
N ARG A 330 70.05 -66.19 43.92
CA ARG A 330 71.35 -66.75 43.49
C ARG A 330 72.46 -66.49 44.51
N ALA A 331 72.52 -65.29 45.06
CA ALA A 331 73.49 -64.93 46.10
C ALA A 331 73.26 -65.76 47.39
N LYS A 332 72.00 -65.95 47.80
CA LYS A 332 71.64 -66.80 48.94
C LYS A 332 72.02 -68.27 48.71
N GLU A 333 71.75 -68.80 47.52
CA GLU A 333 72.17 -70.16 47.15
C GLU A 333 73.69 -70.31 47.14
N ALA A 334 74.42 -69.31 46.65
CA ALA A 334 75.89 -69.28 46.71
C ALA A 334 76.39 -69.27 48.16
N LEU A 335 75.78 -68.46 49.03
CA LEU A 335 76.07 -68.46 50.47
C LEU A 335 75.75 -69.82 51.12
N HIS A 336 74.59 -70.42 50.83
CA HIS A 336 74.24 -71.76 51.34
C HIS A 336 75.26 -72.82 50.89
N LYS A 337 75.71 -72.80 49.63
CA LYS A 337 76.79 -73.68 49.15
C LYS A 337 78.07 -73.46 49.96
N LYS A 338 78.43 -72.20 50.25
CA LYS A 338 79.61 -71.88 51.04
C LYS A 338 79.50 -72.39 52.49
N VAL A 339 78.32 -72.28 53.10
CA VAL A 339 78.06 -72.85 54.43
C VAL A 339 78.22 -74.36 54.42
N ILE A 340 77.68 -75.07 53.42
CA ILE A 340 77.85 -76.53 53.29
C ILE A 340 79.33 -76.89 53.12
N GLU A 341 80.06 -76.16 52.27
CA GLU A 341 81.49 -76.37 52.03
C GLU A 341 82.33 -76.15 53.30
N LEU A 342 82.04 -75.08 54.05
CA LEU A 342 82.66 -74.82 55.35
C LEU A 342 82.27 -75.88 56.39
N GLN A 343 81.02 -76.36 56.37
CA GLN A 343 80.59 -77.47 57.23
C GLN A 343 81.34 -78.76 56.90
N THR A 344 81.55 -79.07 55.61
CA THR A 344 82.34 -80.25 55.22
C THR A 344 83.81 -80.13 55.61
N GLN A 345 84.39 -78.93 55.48
CA GLN A 345 85.74 -78.66 55.96
C GLN A 345 85.83 -78.79 57.49
N LEU A 346 84.81 -78.35 58.22
CA LEU A 346 84.73 -78.51 59.67
C LEU A 346 84.60 -79.99 60.06
N ASP A 347 83.74 -80.75 59.39
CA ASP A 347 83.56 -82.18 59.62
C ASP A 347 84.85 -82.95 59.32
N ALA A 348 85.57 -82.58 58.25
CA ALA A 348 86.89 -83.14 57.92
C ALA A 348 87.94 -82.82 58.98
N LYS A 349 87.94 -81.59 59.53
CA LYS A 349 88.82 -81.21 60.63
C LYS A 349 88.50 -82.03 61.90
N GLN A 350 87.21 -82.18 62.24
CA GLN A 350 86.79 -82.98 63.39
C GLN A 350 87.16 -84.47 63.21
N ALA A 351 87.07 -85.02 62.01
CA ALA A 351 87.53 -86.37 61.69
C ALA A 351 89.05 -86.53 61.88
N LEU A 352 89.85 -85.55 61.45
CA LEU A 352 91.30 -85.53 61.69
C LEU A 352 91.64 -85.41 63.18
N GLU A 353 90.92 -84.59 63.94
CA GLU A 353 91.09 -84.50 65.41
C GLU A 353 90.79 -85.85 66.09
N LEU A 354 89.74 -86.56 65.66
CA LEU A 354 89.46 -87.93 66.11
C LEU A 354 90.57 -88.92 65.73
N GLU A 355 91.12 -88.83 64.52
CA GLU A 355 92.23 -89.68 64.08
C GLU A 355 93.52 -89.40 64.88
N ILE A 356 93.78 -88.13 65.23
CA ILE A 356 94.90 -87.74 66.10
C ILE A 356 94.72 -88.32 67.50
N GLU A 357 93.52 -88.24 68.09
CA GLU A 357 93.29 -88.85 69.41
C GLU A 357 93.33 -90.38 69.38
N GLN A 358 92.88 -91.02 68.29
CA GLN A 358 93.09 -92.46 68.10
C GLN A 358 94.59 -92.82 68.00
N ARG A 359 95.38 -92.04 67.25
CA ARG A 359 96.83 -92.26 67.13
C ARG A 359 97.57 -91.97 68.44
N LYS A 360 97.15 -90.97 69.22
CA LYS A 360 97.65 -90.74 70.58
C LYS A 360 97.34 -91.90 71.52
N GLY A 361 96.13 -92.46 71.44
CA GLY A 361 95.77 -93.68 72.18
C GLY A 361 96.63 -94.89 71.78
N ALA A 362 96.95 -95.03 70.49
CA ALA A 362 97.86 -96.09 70.01
C ALA A 362 99.32 -95.87 70.47
N LEU A 363 99.78 -94.62 70.54
CA LEU A 363 101.12 -94.25 71.03
C LEU A 363 101.27 -94.51 72.55
N GLN A 364 100.22 -94.24 73.33
CA GLN A 364 100.19 -94.46 74.77
C GLN A 364 100.19 -95.94 75.16
N VAL A 365 99.74 -96.84 74.27
CA VAL A 365 99.80 -98.30 74.46
C VAL A 365 101.19 -98.86 74.13
N LEU A 366 101.94 -98.23 73.21
CA LEU A 366 103.30 -98.65 72.85
C LEU A 366 104.38 -98.18 73.84
N GLU A 367 104.18 -97.06 74.53
CA GLU A 367 105.12 -96.47 75.50
C GLU A 367 105.30 -97.24 76.83
N HIS A 368 104.70 -98.43 76.98
CA HIS A 368 104.90 -99.29 78.16
C HIS A 368 105.62 -100.62 77.88
N LEU A 369 106.10 -100.87 76.65
CA LEU A 369 106.71 -102.15 76.27
C LEU A 369 108.04 -102.01 75.50
N GLU A 370 109.05 -101.44 76.16
CA GLU A 370 110.51 -101.68 75.97
C GLU A 370 111.40 -100.58 75.34
N GLU A 371 112.62 -100.56 75.88
CA GLU A 371 113.78 -99.69 75.66
C GLU A 371 114.44 -99.89 74.27
N GLY A 372 114.80 -98.77 73.63
CA GLY A 372 115.81 -98.73 72.56
C GLY A 372 115.48 -97.77 71.42
N GLU A 373 116.34 -96.77 71.19
CA GLU A 373 116.18 -95.80 70.10
C GLU A 373 116.32 -96.46 68.72
N SER A 374 115.21 -96.52 67.97
CA SER A 374 115.12 -97.05 66.60
C SER A 374 115.37 -95.98 65.53
N PRO A 375 115.89 -96.31 64.33
CA PRO A 375 116.24 -95.35 63.28
C PRO A 375 115.11 -94.43 62.81
N GLU A 376 113.84 -94.82 63.00
CA GLU A 376 112.66 -94.00 62.67
C GLU A 376 112.55 -92.73 63.54
N ILE A 377 113.15 -92.71 64.74
CA ILE A 377 113.17 -91.54 65.64
C ILE A 377 114.06 -90.42 65.08
N ARG A 378 115.10 -90.77 64.32
CA ARG A 378 116.02 -89.79 63.73
C ARG A 378 115.40 -89.06 62.54
N GLU A 379 114.62 -89.76 61.71
CA GLU A 379 113.92 -89.18 60.55
C GLU A 379 112.76 -88.25 60.98
N MET A 380 112.11 -88.52 62.11
CA MET A 380 111.07 -87.64 62.66
C MET A 380 111.63 -86.35 63.29
N LYS A 381 112.86 -86.35 63.81
CA LYS A 381 113.49 -85.11 64.30
C LYS A 381 113.83 -84.15 63.16
N GLU A 382 114.35 -84.66 62.04
CA GLU A 382 114.75 -83.84 60.88
C GLU A 382 113.53 -83.19 60.19
N LYS A 383 112.41 -83.92 60.08
CA LYS A 383 111.13 -83.39 59.57
C LYS A 383 110.45 -82.39 60.51
N LEU A 384 110.78 -82.41 61.80
CA LEU A 384 110.27 -81.43 62.76
C LEU A 384 111.02 -80.10 62.61
N GLU A 385 112.34 -80.15 62.44
CA GLU A 385 113.20 -78.96 62.23
C GLU A 385 112.86 -78.26 60.91
N GLU A 386 112.66 -78.99 59.81
CA GLU A 386 112.17 -78.40 58.54
C GLU A 386 110.82 -77.68 58.68
N LYS A 387 109.92 -78.18 59.53
CA LYS A 387 108.58 -77.59 59.72
C LYS A 387 108.59 -76.39 60.67
N GLU A 388 109.52 -76.34 61.62
CA GLU A 388 109.77 -75.18 62.46
C GLU A 388 110.36 -74.02 61.63
N ASP A 389 111.31 -74.31 60.73
CA ASP A 389 111.88 -73.33 59.79
C ASP A 389 110.83 -72.78 58.81
N GLU A 390 109.93 -73.63 58.30
CA GLU A 390 108.86 -73.23 57.38
C GLU A 390 107.82 -72.31 58.08
N LEU A 391 107.57 -72.55 59.38
CA LEU A 391 106.69 -71.73 60.20
C LEU A 391 107.32 -70.36 60.51
N GLU A 392 108.63 -70.32 60.80
CA GLU A 392 109.37 -69.08 61.05
C GLU A 392 109.48 -68.22 59.77
N TYR A 393 109.66 -68.84 58.60
CA TYR A 393 109.60 -68.17 57.30
C TYR A 393 108.22 -67.54 57.04
N LEU A 394 107.12 -68.26 57.31
CA LEU A 394 105.76 -67.74 57.14
C LEU A 394 105.45 -66.61 58.13
N PHE A 395 105.93 -66.68 59.36
CA PHE A 395 105.76 -65.62 60.36
C PHE A 395 106.53 -64.35 59.94
N ALA A 396 107.77 -64.49 59.46
CA ALA A 396 108.57 -63.39 58.93
C ALA A 396 107.94 -62.74 57.68
N LEU A 397 107.35 -63.55 56.80
CA LEU A 397 106.63 -63.04 55.63
C LEU A 397 105.37 -62.25 56.02
N ASN A 398 104.60 -62.75 56.99
CA ASN A 398 103.40 -62.08 57.46
C ASN A 398 103.74 -60.74 58.15
N GLN A 399 104.80 -60.72 58.97
CA GLN A 399 105.31 -59.48 59.58
C GLN A 399 105.76 -58.47 58.51
N THR A 400 106.39 -58.93 57.43
CA THR A 400 106.81 -58.09 56.30
C THR A 400 105.62 -57.51 55.54
N LEU A 401 104.56 -58.30 55.32
CA LEU A 401 103.35 -57.85 54.65
C LEU A 401 102.58 -56.84 55.48
N MET A 402 102.46 -57.05 56.79
CA MET A 402 101.88 -56.06 57.71
C MET A 402 102.65 -54.73 57.66
N THR A 403 103.98 -54.78 57.72
CA THR A 403 104.83 -53.58 57.62
C THR A 403 104.70 -52.88 56.27
N LYS A 404 104.58 -53.63 55.16
CA LYS A 404 104.33 -53.06 53.83
C LYS A 404 102.94 -52.43 53.73
N ASN A 405 101.91 -53.05 54.29
CA ASN A 405 100.55 -52.53 54.24
C ASN A 405 100.43 -51.25 55.08
N GLU A 406 101.05 -51.21 56.27
CA GLU A 406 101.15 -49.98 57.07
C GLU A 406 101.92 -48.86 56.34
N LYS A 407 102.99 -49.20 55.61
CA LYS A 407 103.70 -48.22 54.75
C LYS A 407 102.81 -47.70 53.62
N VAL A 408 102.08 -48.58 52.93
CA VAL A 408 101.15 -48.17 51.86
C VAL A 408 100.03 -47.29 52.44
N GLU A 409 99.48 -47.63 53.60
CA GLU A 409 98.49 -46.80 54.29
C GLU A 409 99.06 -45.44 54.74
N GLN A 410 100.30 -45.40 55.24
CA GLN A 410 101.00 -44.15 55.54
C GLN A 410 101.24 -43.32 54.28
N GLU A 411 101.68 -43.92 53.17
CA GLU A 411 101.92 -43.23 51.90
C GLU A 411 100.61 -42.71 51.31
N LEU A 412 99.52 -43.48 51.39
CA LEU A 412 98.20 -43.07 50.93
C LEU A 412 97.62 -41.96 51.81
N GLY A 413 97.83 -42.04 53.13
CA GLY A 413 97.49 -40.97 54.08
C GLY A 413 98.29 -39.69 53.86
N ALA A 414 99.60 -39.80 53.62
CA ALA A 414 100.48 -38.68 53.30
C ALA A 414 100.09 -38.04 51.96
N GLY A 415 99.86 -38.85 50.92
CA GLY A 415 99.41 -38.39 49.60
C GLY A 415 98.06 -37.68 49.68
N ARG A 416 97.13 -38.17 50.52
CA ARG A 416 95.85 -37.51 50.77
C ARG A 416 96.00 -36.16 51.47
N LYS A 417 96.89 -36.08 52.47
CA LYS A 417 97.18 -34.84 53.19
C LYS A 417 97.84 -33.78 52.30
N GLU A 418 98.76 -34.21 51.44
CA GLU A 418 99.44 -33.33 50.48
C GLU A 418 98.47 -32.80 49.40
N LEU A 419 97.55 -33.66 48.93
CA LEU A 419 96.45 -33.25 48.06
C LEU A 419 95.57 -32.19 48.74
N ILE A 420 95.16 -32.40 49.99
CA ILE A 420 94.36 -31.43 50.74
C ILE A 420 95.11 -30.09 50.88
N ASN A 421 96.40 -30.10 51.24
CA ASN A 421 97.23 -28.90 51.30
C ASN A 421 97.36 -28.20 49.93
N GLY A 422 97.58 -28.95 48.85
CA GLY A 422 97.68 -28.41 47.49
C GLY A 422 96.38 -27.73 47.04
N PHE A 423 95.23 -28.29 47.41
CA PHE A 423 93.93 -27.67 47.14
C PHE A 423 93.62 -26.48 48.07
N GLN A 424 94.20 -26.38 49.28
CA GLN A 424 94.04 -25.22 50.17
C GLN A 424 94.69 -23.95 49.58
N GLY A 425 95.75 -24.09 48.78
CA GLY A 425 96.41 -22.99 48.06
C GLY A 425 95.82 -22.65 46.68
N MET A 426 94.92 -23.49 46.16
CA MET A 426 94.23 -23.23 44.89
C MET A 426 93.02 -22.33 45.10
N VAL A 427 93.20 -21.02 44.95
CA VAL A 427 92.07 -20.09 44.76
C VAL A 427 91.49 -20.33 43.37
N ALA A 428 90.48 -21.19 43.24
CA ALA A 428 89.99 -21.64 41.94
C ALA A 428 88.49 -21.39 41.72
N ALA A 429 88.24 -20.48 40.79
CA ALA A 429 87.04 -20.19 39.98
C ALA A 429 85.83 -21.12 40.14
N GLY A 430 84.63 -20.54 40.21
CA GLY A 430 83.33 -21.16 40.54
C GLY A 430 82.78 -22.27 39.62
N ARG A 431 83.61 -23.10 38.99
CA ARG A 431 83.25 -24.31 38.23
C ARG A 431 84.22 -25.49 38.44
N ALA A 432 84.69 -25.71 39.66
CA ALA A 432 85.53 -26.87 39.98
C ALA A 432 84.72 -28.17 40.12
N THR A 433 85.25 -29.32 39.67
CA THR A 433 84.61 -30.66 39.84
C THR A 433 85.08 -31.37 41.11
N ILE A 434 86.34 -31.17 41.50
CA ILE A 434 86.89 -31.59 42.79
C ILE A 434 87.19 -30.34 43.62
N GLY A 435 86.86 -30.37 44.91
CA GLY A 435 87.14 -29.27 45.83
C GLY A 435 87.23 -29.72 47.29
N LEU A 436 87.58 -28.79 48.17
CA LEU A 436 87.62 -29.02 49.61
C LEU A 436 86.27 -28.72 50.24
N ARG A 437 85.79 -29.63 51.09
CA ARG A 437 84.63 -29.41 51.96
C ARG A 437 85.07 -29.64 53.40
N LYS A 438 84.65 -28.76 54.31
CA LYS A 438 84.80 -28.98 55.74
C LYS A 438 83.76 -29.99 56.19
N ALA A 439 84.20 -31.08 56.80
CA ALA A 439 83.31 -32.08 57.39
C ALA A 439 83.68 -32.28 58.86
N LEU A 440 82.66 -32.50 59.69
CA LEU A 440 82.84 -32.84 61.09
C LEU A 440 83.07 -34.36 61.19
N ARG A 441 84.30 -34.77 61.51
CA ARG A 441 84.63 -36.18 61.77
C ARG A 441 84.77 -36.42 63.28
N GLY A 442 83.95 -37.30 63.83
CA GLY A 442 84.05 -37.77 65.22
C GLY A 442 82.70 -38.03 65.90
N LYS A 443 82.54 -39.21 66.52
CA LYS A 443 81.40 -39.56 67.40
C LYS A 443 81.78 -39.32 68.86
N SER A 444 81.85 -38.05 69.31
CA SER A 444 81.68 -37.59 70.72
C SER A 444 82.08 -36.10 70.82
N LYS A 445 81.87 -35.47 71.99
CA LYS A 445 81.91 -34.01 72.30
C LYS A 445 83.22 -33.23 72.01
N LEU A 446 84.15 -33.76 71.21
CA LEU A 446 85.32 -33.05 70.66
C LEU A 446 85.36 -33.32 69.14
N SER A 447 84.54 -32.60 68.38
CA SER A 447 84.58 -32.64 66.91
C SER A 447 85.55 -31.59 66.39
N THR A 448 86.58 -32.02 65.68
CA THR A 448 87.55 -31.12 65.04
C THR A 448 87.13 -30.96 63.57
N GLU A 449 87.03 -29.73 63.06
CA GLU A 449 86.77 -29.50 61.64
C GLU A 449 88.01 -29.87 60.83
N GLU A 450 87.93 -30.91 60.01
CA GLU A 450 88.98 -31.26 59.06
C GLU A 450 88.50 -31.00 57.62
N ALA A 451 89.42 -30.53 56.77
CA ALA A 451 89.14 -30.33 55.36
C ALA A 451 89.27 -31.67 54.63
N GLU A 452 88.20 -32.10 53.97
CA GLU A 452 88.15 -33.33 53.19
C GLU A 452 88.11 -33.01 51.69
N LEU A 453 88.68 -33.91 50.88
CA LEU A 453 88.62 -33.84 49.42
C LEU A 453 87.27 -34.42 48.93
N TRP A 454 86.51 -33.66 48.15
CA TRP A 454 85.15 -34.03 47.73
C TRP A 454 84.95 -33.91 46.22
N HIS A 455 84.14 -34.81 45.69
CA HIS A 455 83.62 -34.77 44.33
C HIS A 455 82.32 -33.96 44.30
N LEU A 456 82.41 -32.68 43.96
CA LEU A 456 81.33 -31.70 44.17
C LEU A 456 80.06 -31.98 43.34
N LYS A 457 80.19 -32.66 42.19
CA LYS A 457 79.05 -33.05 41.34
C LYS A 457 78.32 -34.29 41.83
N GLU A 458 79.04 -35.19 42.49
CA GLU A 458 78.49 -36.49 42.93
C GLU A 458 78.16 -36.49 44.42
N ASP A 459 78.45 -35.37 45.11
CA ASP A 459 78.27 -35.17 46.54
C ASP A 459 78.79 -36.33 47.40
N ARG A 460 80.02 -36.79 47.09
CA ARG A 460 80.75 -37.82 47.85
C ARG A 460 82.21 -37.45 48.08
N GLU A 461 82.83 -38.10 49.05
CA GLU A 461 84.28 -38.01 49.30
C GLU A 461 85.05 -38.50 48.08
N ALA A 462 86.03 -37.71 47.62
CA ALA A 462 86.86 -38.06 46.47
C ALA A 462 88.06 -38.90 46.89
N THR A 463 88.44 -39.85 46.04
CA THR A 463 89.64 -40.68 46.21
C THR A 463 90.91 -39.88 45.86
N VAL A 464 92.06 -40.33 46.38
CA VAL A 464 93.38 -39.74 46.05
C VAL A 464 93.61 -39.75 44.52
N VAL A 465 93.20 -40.84 43.83
CA VAL A 465 93.30 -40.97 42.37
C VAL A 465 92.49 -39.89 41.66
N GLU A 466 91.23 -39.69 42.04
CA GLU A 466 90.36 -38.65 41.44
C GLU A 466 90.92 -37.24 41.67
N GLY A 467 91.51 -36.99 42.84
CA GLY A 467 92.21 -35.74 43.15
C GLY A 467 93.41 -35.48 42.23
N VAL A 468 94.31 -36.47 42.08
CA VAL A 468 95.47 -36.37 41.19
C VAL A 468 95.03 -36.24 39.73
N GLU A 469 94.06 -37.02 39.27
CA GLU A 469 93.54 -36.93 37.90
C GLU A 469 92.95 -35.56 37.59
N TYR A 470 92.25 -34.95 38.55
CA TYR A 470 91.73 -33.61 38.40
C TYR A 470 92.85 -32.56 38.30
N ILE A 471 93.89 -32.63 39.14
CA ILE A 471 95.07 -31.77 39.05
C ILE A 471 95.77 -31.97 37.69
N LEU A 472 95.99 -33.21 37.25
CA LEU A 472 96.59 -33.53 35.95
C LEU A 472 95.74 -32.99 34.78
N ARG A 473 94.40 -33.04 34.90
CA ARG A 473 93.47 -32.50 33.89
C ARG A 473 93.44 -30.97 33.86
N ILE A 474 93.71 -30.31 34.99
CA ILE A 474 93.97 -28.86 35.04
C ILE A 474 95.34 -28.56 34.41
N TRP A 475 96.38 -29.28 34.79
CA TRP A 475 97.74 -29.06 34.29
C TRP A 475 97.86 -29.28 32.79
N LYS A 476 97.20 -30.31 32.23
CA LYS A 476 97.07 -30.53 30.77
C LYS A 476 96.29 -29.44 30.03
N ARG A 477 95.49 -28.63 30.72
CA ARG A 477 94.76 -27.48 30.14
C ARG A 477 95.54 -26.16 30.26
N LEU A 478 96.55 -26.11 31.12
CA LEU A 478 97.43 -24.95 31.34
C LEU A 478 98.77 -25.08 30.57
N LYS A 479 98.95 -26.17 29.84
CA LYS A 479 100.07 -26.47 28.94
C LYS A 479 99.55 -26.49 27.52
#